data_AF-A0A4Y7PWY9-F1
#
_entry.id   AF-A0A4Y7PWY9-F1
#
_cell.length_a   1.000
_cell.length_b   1.000
_cell.length_c   1.000
_cell.angle_alpha   90.00
_cell.angle_beta   90.00
_cell.angle_gamma   90.00
#
_symmetry.space_group_name_H-M   'P 1'
#
loop_
_entity.id
_entity.type
_entity.pdbx_description
1 polymer ?
#
loop_
_entity_poly.entity_id
_entity_poly.type
_entity_poly.pdbx_seq_one_letter_code
_entity_poly.pdbx_strand_id
1 'polypeptide(L)'
;MAMEIDVAELAGIVCEGILYGIFLALFVATLTILTRRRRHSSPNVPMISGAVVLFVLATAQIIVDTTNIFQAFIPLDRPHRIGFMRDVTKPIFAAKHAIYFTAMLVGDVIVIYRTFIVWSSNFWVILAPVLCSLGSAVSAYQTIWAVRHIQSVTIKAESGWGYAIFALSLAANTISISLLAYRIWTHERRITSTMSKGSRFKSFDNLTIVKIILESGFINAAYLLSYLIVLRSGSQGLEIMASISTPLVGIIFATVILRTG
;
A
#
# COMPACT_ATOMS: atom_id res chain seq x y z
N MET A 1 20.53 -21.84 5.67
CA MET A 1 20.69 -21.01 6.89
C MET A 1 19.46 -20.11 6.95
N ALA A 2 18.61 -20.24 7.96
CA ALA A 2 17.43 -19.38 8.08
C ALA A 2 17.92 -17.93 8.27
N MET A 3 17.35 -16.97 7.54
CA MET A 3 17.68 -15.56 7.74
C MET A 3 17.25 -15.15 9.15
N GLU A 4 18.18 -14.59 9.91
CA GLU A 4 17.90 -13.98 11.20
C GLU A 4 17.29 -12.57 11.01
N ILE A 5 16.55 -12.10 12.02
CA ILE A 5 15.79 -10.84 11.95
C ILE A 5 16.69 -9.63 11.72
N ASP A 6 17.88 -9.65 12.30
CA ASP A 6 18.90 -8.60 12.13
C ASP A 6 19.34 -8.46 10.67
N VAL A 7 19.61 -9.59 9.99
CA VAL A 7 19.96 -9.59 8.56
C VAL A 7 18.76 -9.17 7.71
N ALA A 8 17.56 -9.60 8.07
CA ALA A 8 16.34 -9.25 7.36
C ALA A 8 16.01 -7.75 7.44
N GLU A 9 16.08 -7.13 8.62
CA GLU A 9 15.87 -5.68 8.73
C GLU A 9 16.96 -4.87 8.05
N LEU A 10 18.23 -5.29 8.14
CA LEU A 10 19.32 -4.60 7.46
C LEU A 10 19.19 -4.68 5.93
N ALA A 11 18.77 -5.82 5.39
CA ALA A 11 18.45 -5.93 3.97
C ALA A 11 17.20 -5.12 3.60
N GLY A 12 16.20 -5.09 4.49
CA GLY A 12 14.96 -4.33 4.37
C GLY A 12 15.21 -2.84 4.20
N ILE A 13 16.00 -2.22 5.09
CA ILE A 13 16.29 -0.77 5.02
C ILE A 13 17.05 -0.38 3.74
N VAL A 14 17.93 -1.25 3.24
CA VAL A 14 18.66 -0.97 1.98
C VAL A 14 17.69 -0.96 0.81
N CYS A 15 16.82 -1.96 0.72
CA CYS A 15 15.77 -2.02 -0.30
C CYS A 15 14.78 -0.86 -0.17
N GLU A 16 14.35 -0.55 1.05
CA GLU A 16 13.47 0.57 1.35
C GLU A 16 14.09 1.90 0.95
N GLY A 17 15.36 2.14 1.25
CA GLY A 17 16.07 3.37 0.87
C GLY A 17 16.14 3.58 -0.64
N ILE A 18 16.41 2.52 -1.41
CA ILE A 18 16.41 2.57 -2.87
C ILE A 18 15.00 2.92 -3.39
N LEU A 19 13.98 2.22 -2.90
CA LEU A 19 12.59 2.45 -3.32
C LEU A 19 12.08 3.82 -2.89
N TYR A 20 12.46 4.30 -1.70
CA TYR A 20 12.14 5.63 -1.21
C TYR A 20 12.76 6.71 -2.10
N GLY A 21 14.00 6.53 -2.57
CA GLY A 21 14.64 7.43 -3.53
C GLY A 21 13.87 7.49 -4.86
N ILE A 22 13.42 6.35 -5.39
CA ILE A 22 12.57 6.29 -6.59
C ILE A 22 11.23 7.00 -6.32
N PHE A 23 10.61 6.74 -5.16
CA PHE A 23 9.35 7.35 -4.79
C PHE A 23 9.45 8.87 -4.64
N LEU A 24 10.53 9.38 -4.06
CA LEU A 24 10.82 10.81 -3.96
C LEU A 24 10.88 11.46 -5.35
N ALA A 25 11.61 10.86 -6.29
CA ALA A 25 11.71 11.38 -7.65
C ALA A 25 10.34 11.41 -8.35
N LEU A 26 9.55 10.33 -8.21
CA LEU A 26 8.20 10.26 -8.76
C LEU A 26 7.24 11.25 -8.09
N PHE A 27 7.36 11.47 -6.79
CA PHE A 27 6.55 12.43 -6.04
C PHE A 27 6.82 13.87 -6.51
N VAL A 28 8.09 14.25 -6.68
CA VAL A 28 8.47 15.57 -7.22
C VAL A 28 7.94 15.76 -8.64
N ALA A 29 8.07 14.75 -9.51
CA ALA A 29 7.51 14.78 -10.86
C ALA A 29 5.98 14.95 -10.80
N THR A 30 5.31 14.21 -9.91
CA THR A 30 3.85 14.24 -9.73
C THR A 30 3.39 15.63 -9.30
N LEU A 31 4.04 16.22 -8.31
CA LEU A 31 3.75 17.58 -7.85
C LEU A 31 3.95 18.62 -8.94
N THR A 32 5.02 18.49 -9.75
CA THR A 32 5.33 19.43 -10.84
C THR A 32 4.26 19.40 -11.93
N ILE A 33 3.82 18.20 -12.35
CA ILE A 33 2.75 18.06 -13.35
C ILE A 33 1.44 18.62 -12.81
N LEU A 34 1.12 18.30 -11.57
CA LEU A 34 -0.17 18.64 -10.96
C LEU A 34 -0.29 20.14 -10.66
N THR A 35 0.83 20.79 -10.29
CA THR A 35 0.91 22.26 -10.16
C THR A 35 0.86 22.96 -11.52
N ARG A 36 1.48 22.40 -12.56
CA ARG A 36 1.38 22.95 -13.93
C ARG A 36 -0.04 22.86 -14.50
N ARG A 37 -0.78 21.78 -14.19
CA ARG A 37 -2.19 21.60 -14.57
C ARG A 37 -3.18 22.49 -13.82
N ARG A 38 -2.89 22.93 -12.59
CA ARG A 38 -3.73 23.92 -11.86
C ARG A 38 -3.98 25.18 -12.69
N ARG A 39 -3.11 25.49 -13.66
CA ARG A 39 -3.25 26.64 -14.55
C ARG A 39 -4.36 26.49 -15.61
N HIS A 40 -4.86 25.26 -15.86
CA HIS A 40 -5.83 24.97 -16.95
C HIS A 40 -7.06 24.14 -16.54
N SER A 41 -7.11 23.47 -15.38
CA SER A 41 -8.27 22.66 -14.96
C SER A 41 -8.44 22.60 -13.44
N SER A 42 -9.66 22.30 -12.98
CA SER A 42 -10.01 22.17 -11.56
C SER A 42 -9.17 21.09 -10.87
N PRO A 43 -8.60 21.37 -9.68
CA PRO A 43 -7.69 20.43 -9.03
C PRO A 43 -8.41 19.19 -8.51
N ASN A 44 -7.88 18.00 -8.80
CA ASN A 44 -8.24 16.75 -8.11
C ASN A 44 -7.62 16.75 -6.69
N VAL A 45 -8.10 17.65 -5.82
CA VAL A 45 -7.68 17.83 -4.42
C VAL A 45 -7.49 16.51 -3.65
N PRO A 46 -8.40 15.51 -3.72
CA PRO A 46 -8.23 14.27 -2.98
C PRO A 46 -7.01 13.44 -3.41
N MET A 47 -6.67 13.40 -4.71
CA MET A 47 -5.46 12.69 -5.17
C MET A 47 -4.18 13.38 -4.70
N ILE A 48 -4.16 14.71 -4.66
CA ILE A 48 -3.02 15.48 -4.10
C ILE A 48 -2.86 15.14 -2.62
N SER A 49 -3.97 15.18 -1.86
CA SER A 49 -3.94 14.90 -0.43
C SER A 49 -3.42 13.49 -0.15
N GLY A 50 -3.88 12.48 -0.90
CA GLY A 50 -3.38 11.11 -0.79
C GLY A 50 -1.89 10.98 -1.10
N ALA A 51 -1.39 11.69 -2.12
CA ALA A 51 0.03 11.67 -2.49
C ALA A 51 0.91 12.24 -1.37
N VAL A 52 0.49 13.36 -0.80
CA VAL A 52 1.21 14.03 0.29
C VAL A 52 1.18 13.16 1.55
N VAL A 53 0.04 12.57 1.89
CA VAL A 53 -0.08 11.68 3.05
C VAL A 53 0.82 10.45 2.89
N LEU A 54 0.81 9.78 1.73
CA LEU A 54 1.71 8.65 1.47
C LEU A 54 3.19 9.05 1.52
N PHE A 55 3.53 10.24 1.03
CA PHE A 55 4.90 10.76 1.10
C PHE A 55 5.35 11.00 2.54
N VAL A 56 4.51 11.62 3.36
CA VAL A 56 4.80 11.83 4.79
C VAL A 56 4.94 10.49 5.51
N LEU A 57 4.05 9.53 5.25
CA LEU A 57 4.12 8.20 5.86
C LEU A 57 5.38 7.43 5.45
N ALA A 58 5.75 7.46 4.16
CA ALA A 58 6.99 6.83 3.69
C ALA A 58 8.23 7.46 4.33
N THR A 59 8.23 8.78 4.49
CA THR A 59 9.32 9.51 5.16
C THR A 59 9.38 9.18 6.65
N ALA A 60 8.23 9.07 7.32
CA ALA A 60 8.17 8.65 8.71
C ALA A 60 8.68 7.21 8.89
N GLN A 61 8.32 6.30 7.96
CA GLN A 61 8.76 4.91 8.02
C GLN A 61 10.28 4.78 7.94
N ILE A 62 10.90 5.37 6.92
CA ILE A 62 12.36 5.28 6.76
C ILE A 62 13.11 5.89 7.94
N ILE A 63 12.58 6.97 8.56
CA ILE A 63 13.14 7.56 9.78
C ILE A 63 13.05 6.55 10.94
N VAL A 64 11.87 5.96 11.16
CA VAL A 64 11.64 5.00 12.24
C VAL A 64 12.51 3.75 12.05
N ASP A 65 12.54 3.17 10.86
CA ASP A 65 13.34 1.98 10.53
C ASP A 65 14.85 2.27 10.67
N THR A 66 15.30 3.46 10.25
CA THR A 66 16.67 3.93 10.51
C THR A 66 16.95 4.01 12.01
N THR A 67 16.08 4.67 12.79
CA THR A 67 16.29 4.77 14.24
C THR A 67 16.29 3.41 14.94
N ASN A 68 15.46 2.46 14.48
CA ASN A 68 15.43 1.10 15.01
C ASN A 68 16.77 0.40 14.79
N ILE A 69 17.31 0.45 13.57
CA ILE A 69 18.58 -0.17 13.22
C ILE A 69 19.74 0.48 13.96
N PHE A 70 19.79 1.80 14.05
CA PHE A 70 20.88 2.49 14.77
C PHE A 70 20.86 2.15 16.28
N GLN A 71 19.68 2.06 16.89
CA GLN A 71 19.54 1.64 18.29
C GLN A 71 19.86 0.15 18.51
N ALA A 72 19.60 -0.69 17.51
CA ALA A 72 19.81 -2.12 17.61
C ALA A 72 21.26 -2.56 17.26
N PHE A 73 21.94 -1.85 16.35
CA PHE A 73 23.24 -2.25 15.82
C PHE A 73 24.44 -1.54 16.45
N ILE A 74 24.28 -0.31 16.96
CA ILE A 74 25.41 0.44 17.55
C ILE A 74 25.75 -0.04 18.97
N PRO A 75 24.79 -0.17 19.90
CA PRO A 75 25.12 -0.41 21.31
C PRO A 75 25.01 -1.88 21.74
N LEU A 76 24.47 -2.78 20.91
CA LEU A 76 24.10 -4.14 21.32
C LEU A 76 24.89 -5.21 20.55
N ASP A 77 25.39 -6.21 21.28
CA ASP A 77 25.91 -7.44 20.68
C ASP A 77 24.81 -8.23 19.95
N ARG A 78 25.21 -9.05 18.97
CA ARG A 78 24.29 -9.81 18.11
C ARG A 78 23.15 -10.55 18.85
N PRO A 79 23.36 -11.23 19.99
CA PRO A 79 22.27 -11.90 20.71
C PRO A 79 21.27 -10.90 21.33
N HIS A 80 21.77 -9.80 21.89
CA HIS A 80 20.96 -8.75 22.51
C HIS A 80 20.22 -7.92 21.45
N ARG A 81 20.82 -7.72 20.26
CA ARG A 81 20.19 -7.11 19.09
C ARG A 81 18.96 -7.88 18.64
N ILE A 82 19.10 -9.20 18.45
CA ILE A 82 17.96 -10.06 18.06
C ILE A 82 16.87 -10.03 19.13
N GLY A 83 17.25 -10.00 20.42
CA GLY A 83 16.31 -9.84 21.54
C GLY A 83 15.55 -8.50 21.49
N PHE A 84 16.25 -7.39 21.23
CA PHE A 84 15.65 -6.06 21.10
C PHE A 84 14.67 -5.97 19.92
N MET A 85 15.04 -6.53 18.76
CA MET A 85 14.22 -6.49 17.54
C MET A 85 12.99 -7.41 17.63
N ARG A 86 13.05 -8.46 18.46
CA ARG A 86 11.90 -9.32 18.76
C ARG A 86 10.98 -8.75 19.84
N ASP A 87 11.41 -7.70 20.54
CA ASP A 87 10.67 -7.18 21.68
C ASP A 87 9.52 -6.28 21.22
N VAL A 88 8.35 -6.90 21.06
CA VAL A 88 7.10 -6.26 20.64
C VAL A 88 6.58 -5.21 21.63
N THR A 89 7.13 -5.15 22.85
CA THR A 89 6.72 -4.17 23.86
C THR A 89 7.31 -2.77 23.63
N LYS A 90 8.34 -2.67 22.78
CA LYS A 90 9.01 -1.39 22.52
C LYS A 90 8.09 -0.43 21.75
N PRO A 91 8.13 0.88 22.08
CA PRO A 91 7.32 1.87 21.38
C PRO A 91 7.69 2.00 19.90
N ILE A 92 8.94 1.68 19.54
CA ILE A 92 9.44 1.73 18.15
C ILE A 92 8.77 0.68 17.27
N PHE A 93 8.56 -0.54 17.79
CA PHE A 93 7.84 -1.61 17.11
C PHE A 93 6.39 -1.20 16.81
N ALA A 94 5.71 -0.63 17.81
CA ALA A 94 4.35 -0.12 17.64
C ALA A 94 4.28 1.03 16.62
N ALA A 95 5.26 1.94 16.62
CA ALA A 95 5.33 3.03 15.65
C ALA A 95 5.52 2.51 14.21
N LYS A 96 6.42 1.55 14.01
CA LYS A 96 6.68 0.90 12.71
C LYS A 96 5.41 0.27 12.13
N HIS A 97 4.73 -0.57 12.92
CA HIS A 97 3.48 -1.20 12.49
C HIS A 97 2.33 -0.20 12.29
N ALA A 98 2.22 0.83 13.14
CA ALA A 98 1.20 1.86 12.98
C ALA A 98 1.37 2.64 11.67
N ILE A 99 2.59 3.04 11.33
CA ILE A 99 2.90 3.75 10.08
C ILE A 99 2.59 2.84 8.88
N TYR A 100 3.05 1.59 8.93
CA TYR A 100 2.82 0.59 7.90
C TYR A 100 1.32 0.38 7.62
N PHE A 101 0.53 0.09 8.67
CA PHE A 101 -0.90 -0.15 8.50
C PHE A 101 -1.63 1.12 8.07
N THR A 102 -1.21 2.29 8.53
CA THR A 102 -1.78 3.56 8.06
C THR A 102 -1.50 3.78 6.58
N ALA A 103 -0.28 3.50 6.10
CA ALA A 103 0.06 3.62 4.69
C ALA A 103 -0.76 2.64 3.82
N MET A 104 -0.93 1.42 4.29
CA MET A 104 -1.77 0.40 3.67
C MET A 104 -3.24 0.85 3.56
N LEU A 105 -3.81 1.39 4.65
CA LEU A 105 -5.18 1.93 4.65
C LEU A 105 -5.34 3.11 3.71
N VAL A 106 -4.38 4.03 3.67
CA VAL A 106 -4.40 5.15 2.72
C VAL A 106 -4.37 4.63 1.29
N GLY A 107 -3.56 3.61 1.01
CA GLY A 107 -3.55 2.91 -0.27
C GLY A 107 -4.92 2.34 -0.66
N ASP A 108 -5.55 1.59 0.26
CA ASP A 108 -6.88 1.00 0.05
C ASP A 108 -7.96 2.07 -0.20
N VAL A 109 -7.99 3.12 0.63
CA VAL A 109 -8.95 4.24 0.50
C VAL A 109 -8.81 4.93 -0.85
N ILE A 110 -7.59 5.12 -1.33
CA ILE A 110 -7.32 5.72 -2.63
C ILE A 110 -7.86 4.85 -3.77
N VAL A 111 -7.63 3.54 -3.73
CA VAL A 111 -8.13 2.59 -4.76
C VAL A 111 -9.66 2.59 -4.77
N ILE A 112 -10.27 2.53 -3.58
CA ILE A 112 -11.71 2.61 -3.37
C ILE A 112 -12.29 3.91 -3.93
N TYR A 113 -11.65 5.05 -3.63
CA TYR A 113 -12.06 6.37 -4.10
C TYR A 113 -12.03 6.47 -5.63
N ARG A 114 -11.05 5.85 -6.29
CA ARG A 114 -10.99 5.79 -7.76
C ARG A 114 -12.16 5.00 -8.34
N THR A 115 -12.46 3.84 -7.77
CA THR A 115 -13.62 3.04 -8.18
C THR A 115 -14.92 3.81 -7.98
N PHE A 116 -15.02 4.63 -6.93
CA PHE A 116 -16.16 5.54 -6.68
C PHE A 116 -16.38 6.57 -7.78
N ILE A 117 -15.33 7.26 -8.21
CA ILE A 117 -15.44 8.25 -9.29
C ILE A 117 -15.88 7.58 -10.60
N VAL A 118 -15.29 6.43 -10.95
CA VAL A 118 -15.57 5.72 -12.22
C VAL A 118 -17.01 5.17 -12.27
N TRP A 119 -17.57 4.83 -11.11
CA TRP A 119 -18.96 4.37 -10.98
C TRP A 119 -19.98 5.48 -10.79
N SER A 120 -19.62 6.74 -11.10
CA SER A 120 -20.49 7.92 -11.00
C SER A 120 -21.15 8.06 -9.61
N SER A 121 -20.39 7.81 -8.54
CA SER A 121 -20.84 7.90 -7.14
C SER A 121 -21.88 6.85 -6.68
N ASN A 122 -21.94 5.67 -7.32
CA ASN A 122 -22.80 4.58 -6.85
C ASN A 122 -22.24 3.89 -5.59
N PHE A 123 -22.70 4.33 -4.42
CA PHE A 123 -22.26 3.83 -3.10
C PHE A 123 -22.43 2.31 -2.90
N TRP A 124 -23.46 1.70 -3.51
CA TRP A 124 -23.75 0.26 -3.39
C TRP A 124 -22.60 -0.63 -3.85
N VAL A 125 -21.84 -0.18 -4.86
CA VAL A 125 -20.76 -0.97 -5.46
C VAL A 125 -19.52 -0.99 -4.59
N ILE A 126 -19.37 0.02 -3.74
CA ILE A 126 -18.15 0.28 -2.97
C ILE A 126 -18.30 -0.09 -1.50
N LEU A 127 -19.53 -0.40 -1.09
CA LEU A 127 -19.81 -0.92 0.24
C LEU A 127 -18.97 -2.16 0.56
N ALA A 128 -18.85 -3.11 -0.38
CA ALA A 128 -18.06 -4.33 -0.17
C ALA A 128 -16.55 -4.07 0.08
N PRO A 129 -15.81 -3.33 -0.78
CA PRO A 129 -14.40 -3.05 -0.52
C PRO A 129 -14.19 -2.10 0.67
N VAL A 130 -15.13 -1.19 0.96
CA VAL A 130 -15.07 -0.34 2.17
C VAL A 130 -15.20 -1.17 3.43
N LEU A 131 -16.16 -2.08 3.50
CA LEU A 131 -16.32 -2.97 4.66
C LEU A 131 -15.09 -3.86 4.86
N CYS A 132 -14.49 -4.36 3.78
CA CYS A 132 -13.25 -5.13 3.86
C CYS A 132 -12.08 -4.28 4.37
N SER A 133 -11.90 -3.05 3.86
CA SER A 133 -10.84 -2.15 4.31
C SER A 133 -11.03 -1.73 5.77
N LEU A 134 -12.25 -1.41 6.20
CA LEU A 134 -12.57 -1.13 7.60
C LEU A 134 -12.30 -2.35 8.50
N GLY A 135 -12.66 -3.55 8.06
CA GLY A 135 -12.34 -4.80 8.77
C GLY A 135 -10.83 -4.99 8.94
N SER A 136 -10.05 -4.67 7.90
CA SER A 136 -8.59 -4.72 7.97
C SER A 136 -8.03 -3.67 8.94
N ALA A 137 -8.59 -2.45 8.95
CA ALA A 137 -8.20 -1.36 9.84
C ALA A 137 -8.42 -1.74 11.31
N VAL A 138 -9.64 -2.18 11.63
CA VAL A 138 -10.02 -2.59 12.99
C VAL A 138 -9.12 -3.72 13.46
N SER A 139 -8.88 -4.72 12.61
CA SER A 139 -7.99 -5.85 12.93
C SER A 139 -6.54 -5.40 13.17
N ALA A 140 -6.03 -4.44 12.39
CA ALA A 140 -4.68 -3.91 12.53
C ALA A 140 -4.49 -3.13 13.84
N TYR A 141 -5.37 -2.18 14.13
CA TYR A 141 -5.29 -1.39 15.36
C TYR A 141 -5.57 -2.23 16.61
N GLN A 142 -6.47 -3.21 16.52
CA GLN A 142 -6.70 -4.18 17.59
C GLN A 142 -5.44 -5.01 17.86
N THR A 143 -4.70 -5.41 16.83
CA THR A 143 -3.43 -6.14 16.97
C THR A 143 -2.40 -5.29 17.71
N ILE A 144 -2.22 -4.03 17.32
CA ILE A 144 -1.29 -3.10 18.00
C ILE A 144 -1.70 -2.93 19.48
N TRP A 145 -3.00 -2.74 19.75
CA TRP A 145 -3.49 -2.57 21.11
C TRP A 145 -3.27 -3.83 21.97
N ALA A 146 -3.57 -5.00 21.41
CA ALA A 146 -3.39 -6.29 22.08
C ALA A 146 -1.93 -6.56 22.41
N VAL A 147 -1.01 -6.34 21.46
CA VAL A 147 0.44 -6.50 21.66
C VAL A 147 0.98 -5.59 22.76
N ARG A 148 0.38 -4.40 22.95
CA ARG A 148 0.83 -3.44 23.97
C ARG A 148 0.28 -3.68 25.37
N HIS A 149 -0.90 -4.28 25.50
CA HIS A 149 -1.59 -4.41 26.79
C HIS A 149 -1.72 -5.85 27.29
N ILE A 150 -1.55 -6.85 26.42
CA ILE A 150 -1.72 -8.25 26.77
C ILE A 150 -0.34 -8.91 26.80
N GLN A 151 0.17 -9.21 28.00
CA GLN A 151 1.49 -9.84 28.20
C GLN A 151 1.61 -11.26 27.62
N SER A 152 0.50 -11.87 27.22
CA SER A 152 0.43 -13.24 26.70
C SER A 152 -0.33 -13.31 25.37
N VAL A 153 0.03 -12.47 24.39
CA VAL A 153 -0.42 -12.73 23.02
C VAL A 153 0.26 -14.00 22.55
N THR A 154 -0.46 -15.11 22.54
CA THR A 154 0.02 -16.37 21.96
C THR A 154 0.36 -16.11 20.49
N ILE A 155 1.56 -16.48 20.04
CA ILE A 155 2.06 -16.33 18.65
C ILE A 155 1.00 -16.78 17.59
N LYS A 156 0.18 -17.78 17.94
CA LYS A 156 -0.95 -18.25 17.11
C LYS A 156 -2.06 -17.21 16.94
N ALA A 157 -2.46 -16.50 18.00
CA ALA A 157 -3.46 -15.45 17.93
C ALA A 157 -2.97 -14.27 17.08
N GLU A 158 -1.71 -13.87 17.25
CA GLU A 158 -1.06 -12.82 16.46
C GLU A 158 -1.03 -13.16 14.96
N SER A 159 -0.64 -14.41 14.62
CA SER A 159 -0.66 -14.86 13.23
C SER A 159 -2.06 -14.83 12.62
N GLY A 160 -3.11 -15.18 13.39
CA GLY A 160 -4.51 -15.19 12.96
C GLY A 160 -5.01 -13.79 12.57
N TRP A 161 -4.74 -12.78 13.39
CA TRP A 161 -5.07 -11.39 13.08
C TRP A 161 -4.28 -10.87 11.88
N GLY A 162 -3.00 -11.23 11.76
CA GLY A 162 -2.18 -10.94 10.58
C GLY A 162 -2.84 -11.45 9.30
N TYR A 163 -3.25 -12.72 9.25
CA TYR A 163 -3.96 -13.27 8.09
C TYR A 163 -5.24 -12.50 7.77
N ALA A 164 -6.03 -12.15 8.78
CA ALA A 164 -7.27 -11.41 8.59
C ALA A 164 -7.02 -10.04 7.94
N ILE A 165 -6.05 -9.27 8.44
CA ILE A 165 -5.70 -7.93 7.92
C ILE A 165 -5.34 -8.00 6.43
N PHE A 166 -4.39 -8.87 6.08
CA PHE A 166 -3.89 -8.96 4.71
C PHE A 166 -4.89 -9.63 3.76
N ALA A 167 -5.64 -10.63 4.21
CA ALA A 167 -6.69 -11.24 3.40
C ALA A 167 -7.84 -10.27 3.11
N LEU A 168 -8.27 -9.48 4.11
CA LEU A 168 -9.31 -8.48 3.93
C LEU A 168 -8.87 -7.36 2.99
N SER A 169 -7.64 -6.87 3.12
CA SER A 169 -7.12 -5.84 2.20
C SER A 169 -6.86 -6.39 0.79
N LEU A 170 -6.39 -7.65 0.67
CA LEU A 170 -6.29 -8.32 -0.63
C LEU A 170 -7.67 -8.45 -1.29
N ALA A 171 -8.69 -8.84 -0.53
CA ALA A 171 -10.06 -8.91 -1.01
C ALA A 171 -10.57 -7.52 -1.43
N ALA A 172 -10.36 -6.49 -0.60
CA ALA A 172 -10.75 -5.11 -0.90
C ALA A 172 -10.10 -4.60 -2.21
N ASN A 173 -8.80 -4.83 -2.38
CA ASN A 173 -8.06 -4.46 -3.59
C ASN A 173 -8.55 -5.24 -4.80
N THR A 174 -8.67 -6.57 -4.70
CA THR A 174 -9.09 -7.44 -5.81
C THR A 174 -10.51 -7.11 -6.27
N ILE A 175 -11.43 -6.90 -5.33
CA ILE A 175 -12.81 -6.48 -5.61
C ILE A 175 -12.80 -5.11 -6.31
N SER A 176 -12.06 -4.14 -5.78
CA SER A 176 -11.99 -2.79 -6.36
C SER A 176 -11.42 -2.80 -7.77
N ILE A 177 -10.33 -3.54 -8.02
CA ILE A 177 -9.70 -3.68 -9.34
C ILE A 177 -10.66 -4.37 -10.32
N SER A 178 -11.33 -5.44 -9.89
CA SER A 178 -12.31 -6.17 -10.72
C SER A 178 -13.51 -5.29 -11.10
N LEU A 179 -14.04 -4.52 -10.15
CA LEU A 179 -15.13 -3.57 -10.37
C LEU A 179 -14.75 -2.45 -11.33
N LEU A 180 -13.51 -1.95 -11.21
CA LEU A 180 -12.96 -0.96 -12.12
C LEU A 180 -12.86 -1.56 -13.53
N ALA A 181 -12.23 -2.73 -13.67
CA ALA A 181 -12.09 -3.46 -14.93
C ALA A 181 -13.45 -3.69 -15.63
N TYR A 182 -14.43 -4.18 -14.86
CA TYR A 182 -15.77 -4.49 -15.37
C TYR A 182 -16.51 -3.25 -15.86
N ARG A 183 -16.45 -2.15 -15.10
CA ARG A 183 -17.11 -0.89 -15.48
C ARG A 183 -16.53 -0.30 -16.75
N ILE A 184 -15.22 -0.41 -16.91
CA ILE A 184 -14.56 0.07 -18.11
C ILE A 184 -14.92 -0.80 -19.32
N TRP A 185 -14.86 -2.12 -19.18
CA TRP A 185 -15.22 -3.04 -20.26
C TRP A 185 -16.67 -2.83 -20.72
N THR A 186 -17.59 -2.61 -19.78
CA THR A 186 -19.00 -2.31 -20.12
C THR A 186 -19.17 -0.94 -20.78
N HIS A 187 -18.40 0.07 -20.36
CA HIS A 187 -18.44 1.41 -20.99
C HIS A 187 -17.91 1.37 -22.42
N GLU A 188 -16.81 0.67 -22.68
CA GLU A 188 -16.26 0.49 -24.03
C GLU A 188 -17.18 -0.31 -24.95
N ARG A 189 -17.80 -1.38 -24.44
CA ARG A 189 -18.74 -2.19 -25.22
C ARG A 189 -19.95 -1.37 -25.67
N ARG A 190 -20.42 -0.43 -24.85
CA ARG A 190 -21.51 0.50 -25.15
C ARG A 190 -21.13 1.59 -26.15
N ILE A 191 -19.89 2.10 -26.08
CA ILE A 191 -19.38 3.09 -27.06
C ILE A 191 -19.13 2.44 -28.43
N THR A 192 -18.57 1.22 -28.43
CA THR A 192 -18.24 0.50 -29.67
C THR A 192 -19.51 0.06 -30.43
N SER A 193 -20.62 -0.20 -29.73
CA SER A 193 -21.90 -0.52 -30.37
C SER A 193 -22.62 0.70 -30.97
N THR A 194 -22.17 1.93 -30.68
CA THR A 194 -22.88 3.16 -31.07
C THR A 194 -22.06 4.13 -31.93
N MET A 195 -20.74 3.93 -32.13
CA MET A 195 -19.89 4.89 -32.85
C MET A 195 -19.26 4.36 -34.15
N SER A 196 -19.30 5.21 -35.19
CA SER A 196 -18.63 5.03 -36.49
C SER A 196 -17.09 5.04 -36.37
N LYS A 197 -16.40 4.44 -37.35
CA LYS A 197 -14.95 4.11 -37.40
C LYS A 197 -13.98 5.24 -37.04
N GLY A 198 -14.40 6.51 -36.97
CA GLY A 198 -13.58 7.69 -36.68
C GLY A 198 -13.26 7.98 -35.19
N SER A 199 -14.03 7.44 -34.22
CA SER A 199 -13.77 7.69 -32.78
C SER A 199 -12.76 6.73 -32.13
N ARG A 200 -12.23 5.79 -32.91
CA ARG A 200 -11.33 4.72 -32.45
C ARG A 200 -10.09 5.28 -31.73
N PHE A 201 -9.61 6.46 -32.13
CA PHE A 201 -8.44 7.12 -31.54
C PHE A 201 -8.65 7.57 -30.08
N LYS A 202 -9.86 8.06 -29.70
CA LYS A 202 -10.19 8.40 -28.30
C LYS A 202 -10.41 7.15 -27.43
N SER A 203 -10.84 6.04 -28.03
CA SER A 203 -11.03 4.77 -27.31
C SER A 203 -9.70 4.11 -26.93
N PHE A 204 -8.66 4.26 -27.76
CA PHE A 204 -7.31 3.74 -27.46
C PHE A 204 -6.62 4.45 -26.29
N ASP A 205 -6.86 5.75 -26.11
CA ASP A 205 -6.25 6.53 -25.03
C ASP A 205 -6.83 6.13 -23.66
N ASN A 206 -8.15 5.96 -23.59
CA ASN A 206 -8.84 5.44 -22.40
C ASN A 206 -8.40 4.00 -22.07
N LEU A 207 -8.30 3.12 -23.08
CA LEU A 207 -7.82 1.74 -22.91
C LEU A 207 -6.40 1.67 -22.32
N THR A 208 -5.53 2.58 -22.75
CA THR A 208 -4.14 2.63 -22.28
C THR A 208 -4.09 3.00 -20.80
N ILE A 209 -4.81 4.05 -20.41
CA ILE A 209 -4.94 4.48 -19.01
C ILE A 209 -5.49 3.34 -18.14
N VAL A 210 -6.48 2.62 -18.65
CA VAL A 210 -7.12 1.50 -17.95
C VAL A 210 -6.15 0.35 -17.73
N LYS A 211 -5.42 -0.05 -18.78
CA LYS A 211 -4.42 -1.12 -18.68
C LYS A 211 -3.38 -0.80 -17.62
N ILE A 212 -2.92 0.44 -17.57
CA ILE A 212 -1.94 0.91 -16.58
C ILE A 212 -2.51 0.81 -15.16
N ILE A 213 -3.77 1.22 -14.96
CA ILE A 213 -4.41 1.12 -13.65
C ILE A 213 -4.54 -0.35 -13.24
N LEU A 214 -4.96 -1.24 -14.15
CA LEU A 214 -5.08 -2.66 -13.88
C LEU A 214 -3.73 -3.32 -13.59
N GLU A 215 -2.69 -2.96 -14.34
CA GLU A 215 -1.31 -3.42 -14.12
C GLU A 215 -0.83 -3.00 -12.72
N SER A 216 -1.02 -1.74 -12.35
CA SER A 216 -0.63 -1.20 -11.04
C SER A 216 -1.39 -1.87 -9.88
N GLY A 217 -2.68 -2.15 -10.07
CA GLY A 217 -3.50 -2.87 -9.09
C GLY A 217 -3.10 -4.33 -8.95
N PHE A 218 -2.76 -4.99 -10.06
CA PHE A 218 -2.28 -6.37 -10.04
C PHE A 218 -0.95 -6.50 -9.31
N ILE A 219 -0.05 -5.53 -9.46
CA ILE A 219 1.21 -5.48 -8.69
C ILE A 219 0.92 -5.38 -7.19
N ASN A 220 -0.02 -4.53 -6.76
CA ASN A 220 -0.40 -4.42 -5.35
C ASN A 220 -1.02 -5.72 -4.81
N ALA A 221 -1.92 -6.33 -5.57
CA ALA A 221 -2.54 -7.60 -5.19
C ALA A 221 -1.52 -8.75 -5.13
N ALA A 222 -0.59 -8.81 -6.09
CA ALA A 222 0.50 -9.79 -6.08
C ALA A 222 1.41 -9.59 -4.86
N TYR A 223 1.73 -8.34 -4.52
CA TYR A 223 2.50 -8.02 -3.32
C TYR A 223 1.79 -8.50 -2.03
N LEU A 224 0.50 -8.19 -1.87
CA LEU A 224 -0.29 -8.65 -0.71
C LEU A 224 -0.40 -10.18 -0.64
N LEU A 225 -0.52 -10.84 -1.80
CA LEU A 225 -0.53 -12.30 -1.89
C LEU A 225 0.83 -12.89 -1.49
N SER A 226 1.93 -12.33 -1.97
CA SER A 226 3.29 -12.72 -1.58
C SER A 226 3.49 -12.54 -0.07
N TYR A 227 2.99 -11.45 0.52
CA TYR A 227 3.05 -11.22 1.96
C TYR A 227 2.31 -12.33 2.73
N LEU A 228 1.10 -12.71 2.32
CA LEU A 228 0.34 -13.82 2.93
C LEU A 228 1.08 -15.15 2.86
N ILE A 229 1.77 -15.42 1.74
CA ILE A 229 2.57 -16.65 1.57
C ILE A 229 3.74 -16.65 2.53
N VAL A 230 4.49 -15.55 2.63
CA VAL A 230 5.64 -15.41 3.54
C VAL A 230 5.20 -15.50 5.01
N LEU A 231 4.05 -14.90 5.34
CA LEU A 231 3.43 -15.02 6.65
C LEU A 231 3.11 -16.48 7.00
N ARG A 232 2.60 -17.25 6.03
CA ARG A 232 2.35 -18.70 6.19
C ARG A 232 3.61 -19.52 6.36
N SER A 233 4.69 -19.13 5.69
CA SER A 233 5.99 -19.78 5.86
C SER A 233 6.65 -19.45 7.19
N GLY A 234 6.17 -18.46 7.96
CA GLY A 234 6.78 -18.03 9.22
C GLY A 234 8.21 -17.50 9.05
N SER A 235 8.55 -17.05 7.84
CA SER A 235 9.90 -16.59 7.50
C SER A 235 10.12 -15.16 8.01
N GLN A 236 11.34 -14.88 8.47
CA GLN A 236 11.77 -13.53 8.86
C GLN A 236 11.85 -12.56 7.66
N GLY A 237 11.63 -13.05 6.44
CA GLY A 237 11.45 -12.21 5.26
C GLY A 237 10.23 -11.27 5.33
N LEU A 238 9.34 -11.45 6.31
CA LEU A 238 8.22 -10.55 6.56
C LEU A 238 8.67 -9.11 6.84
N GLU A 239 9.78 -8.94 7.57
CA GLU A 239 10.36 -7.63 7.88
C GLU A 239 10.83 -6.90 6.62
N ILE A 240 11.47 -7.63 5.70
CA ILE A 240 11.89 -7.07 4.40
C ILE A 240 10.66 -6.60 3.62
N MET A 241 9.62 -7.44 3.55
CA MET A 241 8.39 -7.09 2.85
C MET A 241 7.74 -5.86 3.48
N ALA A 242 7.64 -5.80 4.80
CA ALA A 242 7.07 -4.67 5.52
C ALA A 242 7.78 -3.35 5.18
N SER A 243 9.12 -3.32 5.21
CA SER A 243 9.91 -2.12 4.90
C SER A 243 9.74 -1.66 3.43
N ILE A 244 9.64 -2.57 2.46
CA ILE A 244 9.45 -2.18 1.05
C ILE A 244 8.00 -1.77 0.69
N SER A 245 7.02 -2.15 1.50
CA SER A 245 5.59 -1.97 1.21
C SER A 245 5.18 -0.52 0.98
N THR A 246 5.51 0.35 1.94
CA THR A 246 5.09 1.75 1.94
C THR A 246 5.64 2.54 0.76
N PRO A 247 6.94 2.49 0.44
CA PRO A 247 7.43 3.14 -0.77
C PRO A 247 6.88 2.49 -2.04
N LEU A 248 6.62 1.18 -2.06
CA LEU A 248 6.02 0.49 -3.21
C LEU A 248 4.59 0.97 -3.49
N VAL A 249 3.74 1.07 -2.46
CA VAL A 249 2.38 1.65 -2.56
C VAL A 249 2.46 3.10 -3.06
N GLY A 250 3.42 3.87 -2.55
CA GLY A 250 3.72 5.22 -3.02
C GLY A 250 4.07 5.27 -4.51
N ILE A 251 4.96 4.41 -4.98
CA ILE A 251 5.38 4.31 -6.39
C ILE A 251 4.20 3.93 -7.29
N ILE A 252 3.44 2.90 -6.92
CA ILE A 252 2.23 2.48 -7.64
C ILE A 252 1.26 3.66 -7.75
N PHE A 253 1.07 4.39 -6.67
CA PHE A 253 0.16 5.53 -6.68
C PHE A 253 0.67 6.68 -7.56
N ALA A 254 1.94 7.07 -7.41
CA ALA A 254 2.57 8.14 -8.18
C ALA A 254 2.61 7.84 -9.68
N THR A 255 2.93 6.60 -10.08
CA THR A 255 2.91 6.18 -11.50
C THR A 255 1.53 6.28 -12.11
N VAL A 256 0.48 5.92 -11.36
CA VAL A 256 -0.90 6.10 -11.85
C VAL A 256 -1.25 7.59 -11.95
N ILE A 257 -0.87 8.44 -11.00
CA ILE A 257 -1.14 9.89 -11.11
C ILE A 257 -0.41 10.48 -12.31
N LEU A 258 0.88 10.20 -12.48
CA LEU A 258 1.69 10.75 -13.58
C LEU A 258 1.13 10.42 -14.96
N ARG A 259 0.44 9.28 -15.10
CA ARG A 259 -0.08 8.79 -16.38
C ARG A 259 -1.56 9.09 -16.60
N THR A 260 -2.32 9.36 -15.54
CA THR A 260 -3.73 9.83 -15.61
C THR A 260 -3.83 11.36 -15.60
N GLY A 261 -2.81 12.01 -15.02
CA GLY A 261 -2.57 13.46 -15.00
C GLY A 261 -1.81 13.95 -16.23
#